data_AF-A0A0C2ZAB0-F1
#
_entry.id   AF-A0A0C2ZAB0-F1
#
_cell.length_a   1.000
_cell.length_b   1.000
_cell.length_c   1.000
_cell.angle_alpha   90.00
_cell.angle_beta   90.00
_cell.angle_gamma   90.00
#
_symmetry.space_group_name_H-M   'P 1'
#
loop_
_entity.id
_entity.type
_entity.pdbx_description
1 polymer ?
#
loop_
_entity_poly.entity_id
_entity_poly.type
_entity_poly.pdbx_seq_one_letter_code
_entity_poly.pdbx_strand_id
1 'polypeptide(L)'
;MQKLFCEANVMYWGKCLLKLTYDFIDRSLAAYPDLPPFNSPHVHFIDAGLALSYAPGVTRYSKVGSIHTAFLIEEFIEGRNNNFIKYIHNSTATPLLDPDEEGYELTLFFCFAQHVQYAKTGGLAFISDFEGERNDLTKIVLSND
;
A
#
# COMPACT_ATOMS: atom_id res chain seq x y z
N MET A 1 -21.40 -0.43 -2.39
CA MET A 1 -20.89 -1.49 -1.49
C MET A 1 -19.81 -2.34 -2.18
N GLN A 2 -20.07 -2.97 -3.34
CA GLN A 2 -19.06 -3.77 -4.06
C GLN A 2 -17.73 -3.04 -4.32
N LYS A 3 -17.78 -1.74 -4.71
CA LYS A 3 -16.58 -0.92 -4.91
C LYS A 3 -15.72 -0.80 -3.66
N LEU A 4 -16.32 -0.51 -2.50
CA LEU A 4 -15.62 -0.39 -1.22
C LEU A 4 -14.99 -1.71 -0.78
N PHE A 5 -15.66 -2.84 -1.02
CA PHE A 5 -15.06 -4.16 -0.79
C PHE A 5 -13.86 -4.41 -1.72
N CYS A 6 -13.95 -3.99 -2.98
CA CYS A 6 -12.83 -4.07 -3.91
C CYS A 6 -11.64 -3.22 -3.42
N GLU A 7 -11.89 -1.97 -3.04
CA GLU A 7 -10.87 -1.05 -2.51
C GLU A 7 -10.23 -1.58 -1.22
N ALA A 8 -11.03 -2.08 -0.27
CA ALA A 8 -10.52 -2.70 0.95
C ALA A 8 -9.64 -3.94 0.65
N ASN A 9 -10.03 -4.76 -0.33
CA ASN A 9 -9.22 -5.89 -0.77
C ASN A 9 -7.93 -5.43 -1.44
N VAL A 10 -7.96 -4.37 -2.26
CA VAL A 10 -6.76 -3.77 -2.87
C VAL A 10 -5.77 -3.34 -1.80
N MET A 11 -6.24 -2.67 -0.73
CA MET A 11 -5.39 -2.28 0.40
C MET A 11 -4.78 -3.50 1.11
N TYR A 12 -5.57 -4.55 1.34
CA TYR A 12 -5.09 -5.80 1.94
C TYR A 12 -4.00 -6.48 1.08
N TRP A 13 -4.24 -6.59 -0.23
CA TRP A 13 -3.25 -7.14 -1.16
C TRP A 13 -1.99 -6.28 -1.23
N GLY A 14 -2.12 -4.96 -1.15
CA GLY A 14 -1.00 -4.03 -1.00
C GLY A 14 -0.09 -4.38 0.15
N LYS A 15 -0.65 -4.56 1.35
CA LYS A 15 0.11 -5.00 2.52
C LYS A 15 0.82 -6.33 2.29
N CYS A 16 0.14 -7.30 1.69
CA CYS A 16 0.72 -8.61 1.37
C CYS A 16 1.89 -8.50 0.38
N LEU A 17 1.78 -7.67 -0.65
CA LEU A 17 2.83 -7.46 -1.65
C LEU A 17 4.03 -6.69 -1.08
N LEU A 18 3.80 -5.72 -0.19
CA LEU A 18 4.88 -5.06 0.51
C LEU A 18 5.61 -6.04 1.45
N LYS A 19 4.85 -6.86 2.19
CA LYS A 19 5.43 -7.94 3.00
C LYS A 19 6.23 -8.92 2.16
N LEU A 20 5.75 -9.29 0.97
CA LEU A 20 6.48 -10.16 0.03
C LEU A 20 7.85 -9.57 -0.34
N THR A 21 7.92 -8.24 -0.55
CA THR A 21 9.18 -7.53 -0.82
C THR A 21 10.12 -7.61 0.38
N TYR A 22 9.64 -7.35 1.60
CA TYR A 22 10.48 -7.46 2.81
C TYR A 22 10.96 -8.89 3.05
N ASP A 23 10.08 -9.88 2.93
CA ASP A 23 10.48 -11.29 3.06
C ASP A 23 11.53 -11.69 2.00
N PHE A 24 11.52 -11.06 0.82
CA PHE A 24 12.56 -11.23 -0.20
C PHE A 24 13.89 -10.58 0.20
N ILE A 25 13.86 -9.35 0.73
CA ILE A 25 15.05 -8.67 1.24
C ILE A 25 15.69 -9.50 2.36
N ASP A 26 14.91 -9.91 3.37
CA ASP A 26 15.41 -10.66 4.53
C ASP A 26 16.08 -11.97 4.12
N ARG A 27 15.47 -12.73 3.20
CA ARG A 27 16.07 -13.95 2.66
C ARG A 27 17.35 -13.68 1.88
N SER A 28 17.41 -12.57 1.15
CA SER A 28 18.60 -12.19 0.39
C SER A 28 19.73 -11.81 1.33
N LEU A 29 19.45 -10.99 2.35
CA LEU A 29 20.43 -10.61 3.37
C LEU A 29 20.93 -11.81 4.19
N ALA A 30 20.06 -12.77 4.51
CA ALA A 30 20.47 -14.00 5.20
C ALA A 30 21.39 -14.91 4.35
N ALA A 31 21.35 -14.77 3.02
CA ALA A 31 22.16 -15.57 2.10
C ALA A 31 23.57 -14.99 1.86
N TYR A 32 23.82 -13.73 2.24
CA TYR A 32 25.11 -13.08 2.05
C TYR A 32 25.74 -12.68 3.41
N PRO A 33 27.04 -12.90 3.61
CA PRO A 33 27.71 -12.60 4.88
C PRO A 33 27.88 -11.10 5.13
N ASP A 34 27.92 -10.30 4.07
CA ASP A 34 28.15 -8.85 4.15
C ASP A 34 26.83 -8.10 4.03
N LEU A 35 26.62 -7.13 4.93
CA LEU A 35 25.48 -6.21 4.84
C LEU A 35 25.67 -5.23 3.68
N PRO A 36 24.58 -4.79 3.03
CA PRO A 36 24.66 -3.77 2.01
C PRO A 36 25.24 -2.46 2.59
N PRO A 37 25.96 -1.67 1.78
CA PRO A 37 26.55 -0.41 2.23
C PRO A 37 25.52 0.71 2.44
N PHE A 38 24.23 0.40 2.40
CA PHE A 38 23.11 1.33 2.53
C PHE A 38 22.04 0.75 3.48
N ASN A 39 21.27 1.64 4.10
CA ASN A 39 20.13 1.24 4.90
C ASN A 39 18.93 0.96 3.99
N SER A 40 18.33 -0.22 4.11
CA SER A 40 17.08 -0.52 3.41
C SER A 40 15.93 0.30 4.01
N PRO A 41 15.23 1.11 3.21
CA PRO A 41 14.05 1.82 3.68
C PRO A 41 13.01 0.84 4.25
N HIS A 42 12.41 1.23 5.36
CA HIS A 42 11.30 0.53 5.99
C HIS A 42 10.08 1.43 5.98
N VAL A 43 9.08 1.05 5.19
CA VAL A 43 7.83 1.78 5.03
C VAL A 43 6.69 1.04 5.70
N HIS A 44 5.78 1.82 6.26
CA HIS A 44 4.55 1.35 6.83
C HIS A 44 3.42 1.56 5.82
N PHE A 45 2.74 0.49 5.48
CA PHE A 45 1.51 0.57 4.69
C PHE A 45 0.34 0.74 5.65
N ILE A 46 -0.39 1.84 5.53
CA ILE A 46 -1.44 2.19 6.49
C ILE A 46 -2.53 1.13 6.63
N ASP A 47 -3.07 1.00 7.82
CA ASP A 47 -4.29 0.19 8.02
C ASP A 47 -5.50 0.83 7.33
N ALA A 48 -6.34 -0.03 6.73
CA ALA A 48 -7.61 0.37 6.14
C ALA A 48 -8.68 -0.68 6.43
N GLY A 49 -9.94 -0.25 6.52
CA GLY A 49 -11.06 -1.12 6.86
C GLY A 49 -12.41 -0.59 6.38
N LEU A 50 -13.45 -1.39 6.58
CA LEU A 50 -14.83 -1.00 6.27
C LEU A 50 -15.61 -0.69 7.55
N ALA A 51 -16.13 0.53 7.65
CA ALA A 51 -17.11 0.90 8.65
C ALA A 51 -18.52 0.78 8.07
N LEU A 52 -19.39 -0.02 8.72
CA LEU A 52 -20.76 -0.24 8.29
C LEU A 52 -21.72 0.45 9.26
N SER A 53 -22.53 1.39 8.77
CA SER A 53 -23.63 1.96 9.52
C SER A 53 -24.89 1.14 9.28
N TYR A 54 -25.64 0.86 10.35
CA TYR A 54 -26.88 0.09 10.30
C TYR A 54 -28.05 0.99 10.64
N ALA A 55 -29.10 0.96 9.82
CA ALA A 55 -30.36 1.61 10.18
C ALA A 55 -31.14 0.70 11.14
N PRO A 56 -31.87 1.24 12.14
CA PRO A 56 -32.74 0.42 12.97
C PRO A 56 -33.81 -0.25 12.11
N GLY A 57 -33.79 -1.58 12.03
CA GLY A 57 -34.84 -2.37 11.40
C GLY A 57 -35.68 -3.06 12.48
N VAL A 58 -36.92 -2.62 12.69
CA VAL A 58 -37.87 -3.33 13.56
C VAL A 58 -38.61 -4.34 12.72
N THR A 59 -38.22 -5.62 12.81
CA THR A 59 -39.11 -6.72 12.45
C THR A 59 -39.24 -7.67 13.64
N ARG A 60 -40.42 -8.29 13.82
CA ARG A 60 -40.77 -9.12 14.99
C ARG A 60 -39.83 -10.32 15.25
N TYR A 61 -38.88 -10.60 14.35
CA TYR A 61 -38.05 -11.81 14.37
C TYR A 61 -36.54 -11.57 14.22
N SER A 62 -36.05 -10.33 14.05
CA SER A 62 -34.60 -10.06 14.03
C SER A 62 -34.26 -8.63 14.46
N LYS A 63 -33.22 -8.49 15.30
CA LYS A 63 -32.66 -7.19 15.75
C LYS A 63 -31.54 -6.67 14.83
N VAL A 64 -31.22 -7.38 13.75
CA VAL A 64 -30.14 -6.97 12.84
C VAL A 64 -30.75 -6.04 11.80
N GLY A 65 -30.48 -4.75 11.95
CA GLY A 65 -30.85 -3.74 10.95
C GLY A 65 -30.20 -4.03 9.58
N SER A 66 -30.77 -3.49 8.51
CA SER A 66 -30.10 -3.51 7.20
C SER A 66 -28.93 -2.53 7.19
N ILE A 67 -27.83 -2.88 6.49
CA ILE A 67 -26.72 -1.94 6.27
C ILE A 67 -27.28 -0.71 5.53
N HIS A 68 -27.11 0.46 6.12
CA HIS A 68 -27.55 1.74 5.58
C HIS A 68 -26.46 2.39 4.75
N THR A 69 -25.21 2.38 5.24
CA THR A 69 -24.07 2.95 4.55
C THR A 69 -22.80 2.19 4.90
N ALA A 70 -21.82 2.22 4.00
CA ALA A 70 -20.48 1.69 4.23
C ALA A 70 -19.47 2.78 3.89
N PHE A 71 -18.38 2.84 4.66
CA PHE A 71 -17.27 3.77 4.46
C PHE A 71 -15.96 2.98 4.44
N LEU A 72 -15.05 3.35 3.56
CA LEU A 72 -13.64 2.98 3.70
C LEU A 72 -13.03 3.92 4.74
N ILE A 73 -12.41 3.36 5.76
CA ILE A 73 -11.69 4.10 6.79
C ILE A 73 -10.22 3.74 6.67
N GLU A 74 -9.35 4.72 6.86
CA GLU A 74 -7.90 4.62 6.76
C GLU A 74 -7.29 5.12 8.08
N GLU A 75 -6.11 4.61 8.41
CA GLU A 75 -5.29 5.15 9.49
C GLU A 75 -5.01 6.63 9.26
N PHE A 76 -5.09 7.42 10.33
CA PHE A 76 -4.81 8.83 10.27
C PHE A 76 -3.31 9.07 10.40
N ILE A 77 -2.70 9.64 9.36
CA ILE A 77 -1.30 10.09 9.38
C ILE A 77 -1.25 11.53 9.87
N GLU A 78 -0.60 11.77 11.01
CA GLU A 78 -0.36 13.12 11.53
C GLU A 78 0.61 13.86 10.60
N GLY A 79 0.23 15.05 10.12
CA GLY A 79 1.07 15.84 9.19
C GLY A 79 0.56 15.90 7.75
N ARG A 80 -0.45 15.09 7.40
CA ARG A 80 -1.01 14.89 6.04
C ARG A 80 -1.34 16.17 5.26
N ASN A 81 -1.51 17.30 5.95
CA ASN A 81 -2.03 18.52 5.36
C ASN A 81 -1.08 19.25 4.41
N ASN A 82 0.23 18.98 4.36
CA ASN A 82 1.14 19.77 3.50
C ASN A 82 2.24 19.02 2.71
N ASN A 83 2.52 17.73 2.92
CA ASN A 83 3.73 17.07 2.37
C ASN A 83 3.48 15.69 1.73
N PHE A 84 2.34 15.50 1.06
CA PHE A 84 2.05 14.25 0.39
C PHE A 84 2.83 14.15 -0.92
N ILE A 85 3.79 13.22 -0.99
CA ILE A 85 4.67 13.03 -2.14
C ILE A 85 4.17 11.86 -2.95
N LYS A 86 4.08 12.06 -4.26
CA LYS A 86 3.85 11.00 -5.23
C LYS A 86 5.21 10.54 -5.76
N TYR A 87 5.62 9.34 -5.36
CA TYR A 87 6.94 8.81 -5.68
C TYR A 87 6.98 8.14 -7.05
N ILE A 88 5.94 7.38 -7.40
CA ILE A 88 5.82 6.66 -8.68
C ILE A 88 4.43 6.89 -9.28
N HIS A 89 4.36 7.17 -10.58
CA HIS A 89 3.10 7.28 -11.29
C HIS A 89 2.54 5.90 -11.66
N ASN A 90 1.22 5.71 -11.65
CA ASN A 90 0.60 4.44 -12.03
C ASN A 90 0.87 3.99 -13.49
N SER A 91 1.40 4.87 -14.34
CA SER A 91 1.67 4.59 -15.76
C SER A 91 3.15 4.42 -16.09
N THR A 92 4.05 4.54 -15.10
CA THR A 92 5.49 4.38 -15.30
C THR A 92 6.11 3.64 -14.11
N ALA A 93 7.18 2.88 -14.36
CA ALA A 93 7.97 2.25 -13.30
C ALA A 93 9.22 3.09 -12.93
N THR A 94 9.23 4.37 -13.31
CA THR A 94 10.36 5.27 -13.15
C THR A 94 10.14 6.20 -11.96
N PRO A 95 11.20 6.60 -11.25
CA PRO A 95 11.11 7.62 -10.22
C PRO A 95 10.49 8.91 -10.76
N LEU A 96 9.59 9.53 -9.98
CA LEU A 96 9.12 10.89 -10.25
C LEU A 96 10.02 11.97 -9.64
N LEU A 97 10.78 11.62 -8.59
CA LEU A 97 11.71 12.52 -7.94
C LEU A 97 13.07 12.53 -8.65
N ASP A 98 13.71 13.68 -8.71
CA ASP A 98 15.09 13.87 -9.15
C ASP A 98 16.09 13.46 -8.04
N PRO A 99 17.34 13.09 -8.39
CA PRO A 99 18.33 12.59 -7.43
C PRO A 99 18.66 13.51 -6.25
N ASP A 100 18.45 14.82 -6.39
CA ASP A 100 18.68 15.83 -5.36
C ASP A 100 17.45 16.13 -4.49
N GLU A 101 16.28 15.54 -4.79
CA GLU A 101 15.06 15.74 -4.02
C GLU A 101 14.96 14.84 -2.79
N GLU A 102 14.39 15.38 -1.69
CA GLU A 102 14.12 14.59 -0.48
C GLU A 102 13.16 13.45 -0.81
N GLY A 103 13.56 12.21 -0.49
CA GLY A 103 12.77 11.01 -0.76
C GLY A 103 13.16 10.26 -2.04
N TYR A 104 14.15 10.72 -2.80
CA TYR A 104 14.63 10.01 -3.99
C TYR A 104 15.02 8.55 -3.71
N GLU A 105 15.80 8.30 -2.65
CA GLU A 105 16.19 6.94 -2.23
C GLU A 105 14.97 6.05 -1.91
N LEU A 106 13.91 6.66 -1.39
CA LEU A 106 12.66 5.96 -1.12
C LEU A 106 11.93 5.62 -2.43
N THR A 107 11.96 6.53 -3.41
CA THR A 107 11.46 6.26 -4.76
C THR A 107 12.20 5.11 -5.43
N LEU A 108 13.53 5.06 -5.32
CA LEU A 108 14.32 3.94 -5.83
C LEU A 108 13.94 2.61 -5.17
N PHE A 109 13.71 2.63 -3.86
CA PHE A 109 13.20 1.47 -3.14
C PHE A 109 11.83 1.03 -3.67
N PHE A 110 10.92 1.96 -4.00
CA PHE A 110 9.63 1.61 -4.59
C PHE A 110 9.77 1.02 -5.99
N CYS A 111 10.65 1.53 -6.85
CA CYS A 111 10.95 0.93 -8.15
C CYS A 111 11.47 -0.52 -7.99
N PHE A 112 12.35 -0.73 -7.01
CA PHE A 112 12.82 -2.07 -6.65
C PHE A 112 11.67 -2.96 -6.16
N ALA A 113 10.79 -2.45 -5.30
CA ALA A 113 9.64 -3.19 -4.78
C ALA A 113 8.71 -3.64 -5.91
N GLN A 114 8.41 -2.76 -6.88
CA GLN A 114 7.62 -3.11 -8.07
C GLN A 114 8.24 -4.27 -8.84
N HIS A 115 9.55 -4.19 -9.08
CA HIS A 115 10.28 -5.23 -9.80
C HIS A 115 10.21 -6.57 -9.06
N VAL A 116 10.48 -6.59 -7.75
CA VAL A 116 10.43 -7.81 -6.94
C VAL A 116 9.02 -8.40 -6.96
N GLN A 117 7.99 -7.58 -6.76
CA GLN A 117 6.59 -8.04 -6.74
C GLN A 117 6.19 -8.63 -8.09
N TYR A 118 6.46 -7.93 -9.19
CA TYR A 118 6.17 -8.42 -10.53
C TYR A 118 6.87 -9.77 -10.79
N ALA A 119 8.17 -9.86 -10.50
CA ALA A 119 8.93 -11.10 -10.69
C ALA A 119 8.42 -12.25 -9.80
N LYS A 120 8.13 -11.99 -8.52
CA LYS A 120 7.70 -13.02 -7.55
C LYS A 120 6.27 -13.48 -7.74
N THR A 121 5.41 -12.66 -8.33
CA THR A 121 4.04 -13.03 -8.68
C THR A 121 3.94 -13.65 -10.09
N GLY A 122 5.05 -13.81 -10.82
CA GLY A 122 5.04 -14.33 -12.17
C GLY A 122 4.43 -13.35 -13.19
N GLY A 123 4.58 -12.05 -12.94
CA GLY A 123 4.04 -10.95 -13.76
C GLY A 123 2.57 -10.63 -13.50
N LEU A 124 1.97 -11.19 -12.43
CA LEU A 124 0.54 -11.08 -12.19
C LEU A 124 0.15 -9.82 -11.42
N ALA A 125 0.98 -9.35 -10.50
CA ALA A 125 0.62 -8.22 -9.65
C ALA A 125 1.85 -7.49 -9.10
N PHE A 126 1.72 -6.18 -9.02
CA PHE A 126 2.62 -5.30 -8.28
C PHE A 126 1.86 -4.08 -7.77
N ILE A 127 2.46 -3.40 -6.81
CA ILE A 127 1.97 -2.15 -6.27
C ILE A 127 2.37 -1.02 -7.21
N SER A 128 1.43 -0.20 -7.68
CA SER A 128 1.71 1.05 -8.38
C SER A 128 1.14 2.24 -7.62
N ASP A 129 1.41 3.45 -8.13
CA ASP A 129 0.89 4.69 -7.56
C ASP A 129 1.37 4.94 -6.12
N PHE A 130 2.65 4.68 -5.83
CA PHE A 130 3.22 4.91 -4.50
C PHE A 130 3.13 6.39 -4.12
N GLU A 131 2.30 6.68 -3.14
CA GLU A 131 2.10 8.02 -2.60
C GLU A 131 1.89 7.99 -1.08
N GLY A 132 2.45 8.98 -0.38
CA GLY A 132 2.54 8.95 1.07
C GLY A 132 3.21 10.18 1.67
N GLU A 133 3.42 10.13 2.98
CA GLU A 133 4.21 11.11 3.72
C GLU A 133 5.38 10.39 4.41
N ARG A 134 6.62 10.75 4.04
CA ARG A 134 7.84 10.11 4.55
C ARG A 134 7.79 8.58 4.43
N ASN A 135 7.67 7.86 5.55
CA ASN A 135 7.70 6.39 5.59
C ASN A 135 6.30 5.77 5.59
N ASP A 136 5.23 6.57 5.61
CA ASP A 136 3.85 6.09 5.65
C ASP A 136 3.22 6.16 4.25
N LEU A 137 2.86 4.99 3.71
CA LEU A 137 2.24 4.83 2.40
C LEU A 137 0.72 4.77 2.52
N THR A 138 0.03 5.59 1.76
CA THR A 138 -1.41 5.83 1.96
C THR A 138 -2.27 5.26 0.84
N LYS A 139 -1.77 5.19 -0.39
CA LYS A 139 -2.56 4.71 -1.52
C LYS A 139 -1.72 3.94 -2.50
N ILE A 140 -2.37 2.94 -3.11
CA ILE A 140 -1.82 2.14 -4.18
C ILE A 140 -2.89 1.75 -5.19
N VAL A 141 -2.44 1.38 -6.38
CA VAL A 141 -3.24 0.65 -7.37
C VAL A 141 -2.56 -0.69 -7.63
N LEU A 142 -3.33 -1.78 -7.69
CA LEU A 142 -2.81 -3.05 -8.21
C LEU A 142 -2.89 -3.00 -9.73
N SER A 143 -1.73 -3.14 -10.38
CA SER A 143 -1.68 -3.30 -11.84
C SER A 143 -1.47 -4.77 -12.18
N ASN A 144 -2.22 -5.22 -13.18
CA ASN A 144 -1.93 -6.42 -13.95
C ASN A 144 -1.63 -5.89 -15.36
N ASP A 145 -0.38 -5.94 -15.78
CA ASP A 145 0.01 -5.50 -17.14
C ASP A 145 -0.62 -6.38 -18.23
#